data_AF-A0A1Y4RLA5-F1
#
_entry.id   AF-A0A1Y4RLA5-F1
#
_cell.length_a   1.000
_cell.length_b   1.000
_cell.length_c   1.000
_cell.angle_alpha   90.00
_cell.angle_beta   90.00
_cell.angle_gamma   90.00
#
_symmetry.space_group_name_H-M   'P 1'
#
loop_
_entity.id
_entity.type
_entity.pdbx_description
1 polymer ?
#
loop_
_entity_poly.entity_id
_entity_poly.type
_entity_poly.pdbx_seq_one_letter_code
_entity_poly.pdbx_strand_id
1 'polypeptide(L)'
;MSTSSTNPGTLFGGSWTQITGRFLLAAGGGYSAGSTGGEATHKLTVSEMPAHAHGIDYMGAYSGSSGAWGGFVAASGTGIVNTKSTGGGAAHNNMPPYYVVYMWRRTA
;
A
#
# COMPACT_ATOMS: atom_id res chain seq x y z
N MET A 1 17.55 -20.48 -11.44
CA MET A 1 17.51 -19.01 -11.63
C MET A 1 18.90 -18.57 -12.11
N SER A 2 19.01 -17.49 -12.86
CA SER A 2 20.29 -17.01 -13.41
C SER A 2 20.31 -15.50 -13.50
N THR A 3 21.47 -14.88 -13.43
CA THR A 3 21.65 -13.46 -13.80
C THR A 3 21.76 -13.26 -15.32
N SER A 4 21.90 -14.36 -16.08
CA SER A 4 21.87 -14.33 -17.55
C SER A 4 20.46 -14.47 -18.10
N SER A 5 20.17 -13.74 -19.18
CA SER A 5 18.92 -13.80 -19.94
C SER A 5 18.79 -15.01 -20.86
N THR A 6 19.83 -15.85 -20.98
CA THR A 6 19.84 -17.03 -21.86
C THR A 6 18.67 -17.97 -21.53
N ASN A 7 17.89 -18.33 -22.55
CA ASN A 7 16.83 -19.34 -22.43
C ASN A 7 17.48 -20.71 -22.16
N PRO A 8 17.15 -21.41 -21.05
CA PRO A 8 17.75 -22.71 -20.71
C PRO A 8 17.60 -23.77 -21.81
N GLY A 9 16.61 -23.65 -22.69
CA GLY A 9 16.44 -24.54 -23.85
C GLY A 9 17.64 -24.55 -24.81
N THR A 10 18.41 -23.45 -24.89
CA THR A 10 19.63 -23.41 -25.72
C THR A 10 20.81 -24.15 -25.11
N LEU A 11 20.77 -24.41 -23.80
CA LEU A 11 21.85 -25.06 -23.05
C LEU A 11 21.51 -26.53 -22.71
N PHE A 12 20.23 -26.79 -22.41
CA PHE A 12 19.78 -28.07 -21.85
C PHE A 12 18.71 -28.76 -22.71
N GLY A 13 18.32 -28.15 -23.85
CA GLY A 13 17.19 -28.62 -24.65
C GLY A 13 15.83 -28.44 -23.95
N GLY A 14 14.78 -28.92 -24.62
CA GLY A 14 13.39 -28.78 -24.15
C GLY A 14 12.81 -27.38 -24.32
N SER A 15 11.57 -27.22 -23.90
CA SER A 15 10.82 -25.96 -23.99
C SER A 15 10.72 -25.30 -22.62
N TRP A 16 10.91 -23.99 -22.58
CA TRP A 16 10.92 -23.21 -21.35
C TRP A 16 10.15 -21.91 -21.51
N THR A 17 9.44 -21.52 -20.46
CA THR A 17 8.73 -20.23 -20.37
C THR A 17 9.33 -19.42 -19.23
N GLN A 18 9.65 -18.15 -19.51
CA GLN A 18 10.19 -17.26 -18.49
C GLN A 18 9.11 -16.90 -17.46
N ILE A 19 9.50 -16.85 -16.18
CA ILE A 19 8.71 -16.28 -15.09
C ILE A 19 9.21 -14.84 -14.90
N THR A 20 8.30 -13.86 -14.99
CA THR A 20 8.62 -12.42 -15.00
C THR A 20 7.84 -11.66 -13.93
N GLY A 21 8.41 -10.59 -13.37
CA GLY A 21 7.67 -9.62 -12.55
C GLY A 21 7.00 -10.18 -11.30
N ARG A 22 7.55 -11.24 -10.69
CA ARG A 22 7.03 -11.87 -9.47
C ARG A 22 8.12 -12.60 -8.72
N PHE A 23 8.02 -12.70 -7.40
CA PHE A 23 8.82 -13.63 -6.62
C PHE A 23 8.17 -15.03 -6.62
N LEU A 24 8.90 -16.04 -6.15
CA LEU A 24 8.35 -17.38 -6.00
C LEU A 24 7.79 -17.58 -4.59
N LEU A 25 6.53 -17.97 -4.52
CA LEU A 25 5.87 -18.45 -3.32
C LEU A 25 5.73 -19.97 -3.41
N ALA A 26 6.05 -20.68 -2.33
CA ALA A 26 5.92 -22.13 -2.27
C ALA A 26 4.44 -22.55 -2.36
N ALA A 27 4.17 -23.63 -3.11
CA ALA A 27 2.84 -24.22 -3.16
C ALA A 27 2.51 -24.94 -1.84
N GLY A 28 1.20 -25.06 -1.54
CA GLY A 28 0.68 -25.57 -0.26
C GLY A 28 0.05 -24.46 0.58
N GLY A 29 -0.61 -24.82 1.69
CA GLY A 29 -1.22 -23.83 2.60
C GLY A 29 -2.30 -22.94 1.96
N GLY A 30 -2.95 -23.41 0.89
CA GLY A 30 -3.92 -22.64 0.10
C GLY A 30 -3.39 -22.07 -1.22
N TYR A 31 -2.09 -22.20 -1.51
CA TYR A 31 -1.49 -21.76 -2.77
C TYR A 31 -1.32 -22.93 -3.75
N SER A 32 -2.05 -22.89 -4.86
CA SER A 32 -1.91 -23.86 -5.95
C SER A 32 -0.66 -23.57 -6.79
N ALA A 33 0.00 -24.64 -7.25
CA ALA A 33 1.16 -24.51 -8.11
C ALA A 33 0.80 -23.78 -9.42
N GLY A 34 1.57 -22.76 -9.77
CA GLY A 34 1.34 -21.96 -10.97
C GLY A 34 0.33 -20.82 -10.81
N SER A 35 -0.36 -20.71 -9.67
CA SER A 35 -1.16 -19.52 -9.34
C SER A 35 -0.28 -18.27 -9.27
N THR A 36 -0.87 -17.14 -9.65
CA THR A 36 -0.23 -15.82 -9.63
C THR A 36 -1.07 -14.84 -8.83
N GLY A 37 -0.45 -13.79 -8.31
CA GLY A 37 -1.10 -12.75 -7.53
C GLY A 37 -0.10 -11.73 -7.01
N GLY A 38 -0.56 -10.87 -6.09
CA GLY A 38 0.24 -9.81 -5.49
C GLY A 38 0.22 -8.49 -6.27
N GLU A 39 0.66 -7.43 -5.61
CA GLU A 39 0.68 -6.06 -6.14
C GLU A 39 2.05 -5.42 -5.86
N ALA A 40 2.67 -4.84 -6.89
CA ALA A 40 3.94 -4.12 -6.75
C ALA A 40 3.76 -2.76 -6.05
N THR A 41 2.61 -2.12 -6.29
CA THR A 41 2.21 -0.89 -5.60
C THR A 41 0.79 -1.05 -5.08
N HIS A 42 0.54 -0.56 -3.87
CA HIS A 42 -0.77 -0.68 -3.24
C HIS A 42 -1.31 0.69 -2.84
N LYS A 43 -2.60 0.93 -3.13
CA LYS A 43 -3.32 2.12 -2.71
C LYS A 43 -4.32 1.71 -1.62
N LEU A 44 -4.12 2.24 -0.42
CA LEU A 44 -5.01 1.99 0.70
C LEU A 44 -6.46 2.37 0.36
N THR A 45 -7.36 1.50 0.78
CA THR A 45 -8.81 1.67 0.76
C THR A 45 -9.30 2.22 2.09
N VAL A 46 -10.56 2.69 2.11
CA VAL A 46 -11.19 3.15 3.36
C VAL A 46 -11.27 2.03 4.40
N SER A 47 -11.51 0.78 3.98
CA SER A 47 -11.55 -0.38 4.87
C SER A 47 -10.21 -0.75 5.50
N GLU A 48 -9.09 -0.29 4.91
CA GLU A 48 -7.75 -0.54 5.43
C GLU A 48 -7.26 0.57 6.37
N MET A 49 -8.02 1.67 6.53
CA MET A 49 -7.69 2.72 7.49
C MET A 49 -8.12 2.33 8.91
N PRO A 50 -7.20 2.30 9.90
CA PRO A 50 -7.58 2.12 11.28
C PRO A 50 -8.53 3.22 11.76
N ALA A 51 -9.43 2.86 12.69
CA ALA A 51 -10.25 3.84 13.39
C ALA A 51 -9.34 4.87 14.07
N HIS A 52 -9.62 6.15 13.85
CA HIS A 52 -8.88 7.27 14.43
C HIS A 52 -9.84 8.41 14.75
N ALA A 53 -9.42 9.31 15.65
CA ALA A 53 -10.18 10.48 16.04
C ALA A 53 -9.25 11.68 16.19
N HIS A 54 -9.79 12.88 15.98
CA HIS A 54 -9.11 14.13 16.27
C HIS A 54 -9.69 14.73 17.55
N GLY A 55 -8.87 14.88 18.59
CA GLY A 55 -9.24 15.66 19.76
C GLY A 55 -9.06 17.15 19.46
N ILE A 56 -10.13 17.93 19.62
CA ILE A 56 -10.06 19.39 19.61
C ILE A 56 -10.46 19.84 21.01
N ASP A 57 -9.50 20.37 21.77
CA ASP A 57 -9.78 20.94 23.08
C ASP A 57 -10.54 22.26 22.91
N TYR A 58 -11.76 22.32 23.42
CA TYR A 58 -12.57 23.53 23.41
C TYR A 58 -12.04 24.49 24.48
N MET A 59 -11.29 25.52 24.08
CA MET A 59 -11.06 26.67 24.96
C MET A 59 -12.37 27.45 25.05
N GLY A 60 -13.08 27.30 26.17
CA GLY A 60 -14.32 28.01 26.46
C GLY A 60 -14.19 29.52 26.22
N ALA A 61 -15.25 30.12 25.69
CA ALA A 61 -15.32 31.55 25.45
C ALA A 61 -14.98 32.33 26.72
N TYR A 62 -13.87 33.07 26.70
CA TYR A 62 -13.57 34.04 27.75
C TYR A 62 -14.59 35.17 27.65
N SER A 63 -15.59 35.15 28.52
CA SER A 63 -16.43 36.32 28.74
C SER A 63 -15.60 37.39 29.46
N GLY A 64 -14.96 38.28 28.71
CA GLY A 64 -14.55 39.59 29.24
C GLY A 64 -13.08 39.99 29.18
N SER A 65 -12.32 39.67 28.13
CA SER A 65 -11.04 40.37 27.91
C SER A 65 -10.81 40.71 26.44
N SER A 66 -10.61 42.01 26.20
CA SER A 66 -10.21 42.63 24.94
C SER A 66 -8.78 42.24 24.57
N GLY A 67 -8.61 40.99 24.15
CA GLY A 67 -7.34 40.41 23.69
C GLY A 67 -7.63 39.14 22.89
N ALA A 68 -8.25 39.30 21.73
CA ALA A 68 -8.77 38.20 20.92
C ALA A 68 -7.65 37.36 20.29
N TRP A 69 -7.24 36.28 20.97
CA TRP A 69 -6.69 35.11 20.30
C TRP A 69 -7.86 34.21 19.91
N GLY A 70 -8.08 34.06 18.60
CA GLY A 70 -9.30 33.51 18.01
C GLY A 70 -9.68 32.13 18.54
N GLY A 71 -10.69 32.08 19.41
CA GLY A 71 -11.40 30.87 19.78
C GLY A 71 -12.39 30.46 18.69
N PHE A 72 -12.61 29.14 18.54
CA PHE A 72 -13.63 28.60 17.65
C PHE A 72 -15.02 29.02 18.13
N VAL A 73 -15.59 30.06 17.53
CA VAL A 73 -17.01 30.40 17.74
C VAL A 73 -17.83 29.36 16.98
N ALA A 74 -18.33 28.34 17.69
CA ALA A 74 -19.46 27.59 17.19
C ALA A 74 -20.63 28.57 17.14
N ALA A 75 -20.95 29.09 15.95
CA ALA A 75 -22.13 29.89 15.73
C ALA A 75 -23.34 29.03 16.09
N SER A 76 -23.84 29.17 17.33
CA SER A 76 -25.08 28.62 17.87
C SER A 76 -25.62 27.39 17.11
N GLY A 77 -24.97 26.24 17.32
CA GLY A 77 -25.39 24.98 16.69
C GLY A 77 -24.51 23.82 17.12
N THR A 78 -25.13 22.69 17.46
CA THR A 78 -24.43 21.41 17.65
C THR A 78 -23.94 20.90 16.30
N GLY A 79 -22.75 21.32 15.89
CA GLY A 79 -22.13 20.96 14.62
C GLY A 79 -20.79 20.23 14.81
N ILE A 80 -20.54 19.23 13.96
CA ILE A 80 -19.23 18.56 13.88
C ILE A 80 -18.22 19.55 13.30
N VAL A 81 -17.10 19.78 13.98
CA VAL A 81 -15.95 20.53 13.44
C VAL A 81 -14.96 19.53 12.86
N ASN A 82 -14.87 19.50 11.53
CA ASN A 82 -13.90 18.66 10.83
C ASN A 82 -12.55 19.38 10.69
N THR A 83 -11.45 18.63 10.77
CA THR A 83 -10.13 19.11 10.36
C THR A 83 -10.09 19.29 8.83
N LYS A 84 -9.08 20.03 8.34
CA LYS A 84 -8.82 20.06 6.89
C LYS A 84 -8.36 18.66 6.45
N SER A 85 -8.84 18.21 5.30
CA SER A 85 -8.34 16.98 4.69
C SER A 85 -6.86 17.11 4.34
N THR A 86 -6.09 16.05 4.60
CA THR A 86 -4.67 15.93 4.22
C THR A 86 -4.40 14.49 3.79
N GLY A 87 -3.48 14.33 2.83
CA GLY A 87 -3.25 13.07 2.13
C GLY A 87 -3.89 13.06 0.75
N GLY A 88 -3.38 12.23 -0.15
CA GLY A 88 -3.83 12.15 -1.54
C GLY A 88 -4.21 10.74 -2.01
N GLY A 89 -4.09 9.74 -1.13
CA GLY A 89 -4.30 8.34 -1.51
C GLY A 89 -3.39 7.89 -2.66
N ALA A 90 -2.15 8.36 -2.69
CA ALA A 90 -1.15 7.88 -3.64
C ALA A 90 -0.79 6.43 -3.30
N ALA A 91 -0.59 5.60 -4.33
CA ALA A 91 -0.10 4.24 -4.12
C ALA A 91 1.34 4.26 -3.60
N HIS A 92 1.67 3.35 -2.69
CA HIS A 92 3.03 3.17 -2.17
C HIS A 92 3.65 1.88 -2.71
N ASN A 93 4.99 1.84 -2.73
CA ASN A 93 5.72 0.62 -3.08
C ASN A 93 5.42 -0.48 -2.06
N ASN A 94 5.02 -1.66 -2.54
CA ASN A 94 4.76 -2.85 -1.74
C ASN A 94 5.81 -3.95 -1.99
N MET A 95 6.86 -3.66 -2.75
CA MET A 95 7.95 -4.60 -2.99
C MET A 95 8.97 -4.57 -1.85
N PRO A 96 9.24 -5.70 -1.18
CA PRO A 96 10.37 -5.81 -0.26
C PRO A 96 11.70 -5.68 -1.04
N PRO A 97 12.83 -5.40 -0.39
CA PRO A 97 14.14 -5.40 -1.04
C PRO A 97 14.38 -6.69 -1.85
N TYR A 98 14.82 -6.56 -3.10
CA TYR A 98 14.97 -7.70 -4.01
C TYR A 98 16.24 -7.61 -4.86
N TYR A 99 16.67 -8.77 -5.37
CA TYR A 99 17.70 -8.91 -6.38
C TYR A 99 17.09 -9.56 -7.62
N VAL A 100 17.29 -8.95 -8.79
CA VAL A 100 16.64 -9.39 -10.04
C VAL A 100 17.42 -10.53 -10.68
N VAL A 101 16.73 -11.63 -10.95
CA VAL A 101 17.24 -12.78 -11.69
C VAL A 101 16.25 -13.23 -12.74
N TYR A 102 16.76 -13.82 -13.82
CA TYR A 102 15.97 -14.56 -14.79
C TYR A 102 15.56 -15.91 -14.20
N MET A 103 14.26 -16.20 -14.31
CA MET A 103 13.65 -17.43 -13.83
C MET A 103 12.88 -18.08 -14.97
N TRP A 104 12.95 -19.41 -15.06
CA TRP A 104 12.39 -20.17 -16.17
C TRP A 104 11.68 -21.40 -15.63
N ARG A 105 10.49 -21.70 -16.17
CA ARG A 105 9.74 -22.94 -15.95
C ARG A 105 9.86 -23.81 -17.20
N ARG A 106 10.27 -25.07 -17.03
CA ARG A 106 10.23 -26.04 -18.12
C ARG A 106 8.79 -26.43 -18.46
N THR A 107 8.49 -26.60 -19.74
CA THR A 107 7.14 -26.92 -20.24
C THR A 107 7.08 -28.20 -21.07
N ALA A 108 8.22 -28.67 -21.61
CA ALA A 108 8.42 -29.98 -22.22
C ALA A 108 9.91 -30.35 -22.17
#